data_AF-A0A7Y5K5M9-F1
#
_entry.id   AF-A0A7Y5K5M9-F1
#
_cell.length_a   1.000
_cell.length_b   1.000
_cell.length_c   1.000
_cell.angle_alpha   90.00
_cell.angle_beta   90.00
_cell.angle_gamma   90.00
#
_symmetry.space_group_name_H-M   'P 1'
#
loop_
_entity.id
_entity.type
_entity.pdbx_description
1 polymer ?
#
loop_
_entity_poly.entity_id
_entity_poly.type
_entity_poly.pdbx_seq_one_letter_code
_entity_poly.pdbx_strand_id
1 'polypeptide(L)'
;MDELDRLYRLLVETIRSQQPELLTRPFEVADIYQALLPYRLHRRALGLETNSDYEMTLLRLLSGERGYVIGDEQMQEALRRELTTPNPDPGAFRSYASSHVALAADAVRRFEQQGYASGVGAPTPAASPAVGSRPVTASAPAPAAPRPARPTMQPAPGAIAPMRSPVSSPSLQQPMSAPPRSTTAEALGGHCRYCNGTLPAGRRLTYCPHCGQNLTVQHCPACNTELEVGWKFCTTCGRGVAEG
;
A
#
# COMPACT_ATOMS: atom_id res chain seq x y z
N MET A 1 19.70 -3.09 10.94
CA MET A 1 18.35 -3.29 10.40
C MET A 1 18.49 -3.27 8.90
N ASP A 2 18.16 -4.38 8.26
CA ASP A 2 18.20 -4.51 6.80
C ASP A 2 17.01 -3.77 6.16
N GLU A 3 16.95 -3.73 4.83
CA GLU A 3 15.83 -3.15 4.08
C GLU A 3 14.51 -3.86 4.39
N LEU A 4 14.54 -5.18 4.54
CA LEU A 4 13.39 -6.00 4.91
C LEU A 4 12.86 -5.64 6.31
N ASP A 5 13.76 -5.40 7.28
CA ASP A 5 13.37 -4.96 8.63
C ASP A 5 12.68 -3.60 8.59
N ARG A 6 13.23 -2.66 7.79
CA ARG A 6 12.67 -1.32 7.61
C ARG A 6 11.29 -1.38 6.94
N LEU A 7 11.14 -2.22 5.91
CA LEU A 7 9.87 -2.45 5.23
C LEU A 7 8.81 -3.01 6.18
N TYR A 8 9.16 -4.04 6.95
CA TYR A 8 8.23 -4.62 7.90
C TYR A 8 7.85 -3.65 9.02
N ARG A 9 8.81 -2.92 9.57
CA ARG A 9 8.53 -1.92 10.62
C ARG A 9 7.55 -0.87 10.12
N LEU A 10 7.79 -0.35 8.93
CA LEU A 10 6.92 0.63 8.29
C LEU A 10 5.54 0.05 8.01
N LEU A 11 5.44 -1.22 7.58
CA LEU A 11 4.17 -1.91 7.39
C LEU A 11 3.36 -1.93 8.69
N VAL A 12 3.98 -2.37 9.79
CA VAL A 12 3.31 -2.47 11.10
C VAL A 12 2.89 -1.10 11.62
N GLU A 13 3.73 -0.08 11.44
CA GLU A 13 3.43 1.30 11.84
C GLU A 13 2.26 1.89 11.03
N THR A 14 2.28 1.72 9.71
CA THR A 14 1.17 2.17 8.84
C THR A 14 -0.12 1.45 9.20
N ILE A 15 -0.10 0.13 9.38
CA ILE A 15 -1.27 -0.65 9.77
C ILE A 15 -1.82 -0.17 11.12
N ARG A 16 -0.98 0.05 12.13
CA ARG A 16 -1.42 0.58 13.43
C ARG A 16 -2.10 1.94 13.32
N SER A 17 -1.56 2.80 12.45
CA SER A 17 -2.06 4.17 12.29
C SER A 17 -3.35 4.25 11.47
N GLN A 18 -3.48 3.44 10.42
CA GLN A 18 -4.59 3.55 9.46
C GLN A 18 -5.67 2.50 9.64
N GLN A 19 -5.30 1.24 9.90
CA GLN A 19 -6.20 0.08 9.86
C GLN A 19 -5.76 -0.98 10.89
N PRO A 20 -5.93 -0.74 12.21
CA PRO A 20 -5.43 -1.61 13.26
C PRO A 20 -6.01 -3.04 13.22
N GLU A 21 -7.18 -3.23 12.61
CA GLU A 21 -7.82 -4.53 12.39
C GLU A 21 -6.98 -5.51 11.58
N LEU A 22 -6.14 -5.02 10.66
CA LEU A 22 -5.27 -5.85 9.81
C LEU A 22 -4.10 -6.49 10.57
N LEU A 23 -3.85 -6.10 11.83
CA LEU A 23 -2.87 -6.77 12.69
C LEU A 23 -3.31 -8.18 13.08
N THR A 24 -4.62 -8.40 13.16
CA THR A 24 -5.21 -9.67 13.61
C THR A 24 -5.93 -10.44 12.51
N ARG A 25 -6.26 -9.77 11.40
CA ARG A 25 -7.03 -10.33 10.31
C ARG A 25 -6.16 -10.51 9.06
N PRO A 26 -6.38 -11.57 8.25
CA PRO A 26 -5.77 -11.67 6.93
C PRO A 26 -6.25 -10.57 5.98
N PHE A 27 -5.37 -10.11 5.10
CA PHE A 27 -5.63 -9.12 4.05
C PHE A 27 -4.95 -9.51 2.74
N GLU A 28 -5.27 -8.83 1.65
CA GLU A 28 -4.75 -9.19 0.33
C GLU A 28 -3.33 -8.68 0.11
N VAL A 29 -2.54 -9.40 -0.68
CA VAL A 29 -1.21 -8.95 -1.12
C VAL A 29 -1.30 -7.60 -1.86
N ALA A 30 -2.37 -7.40 -2.63
CA ALA A 30 -2.68 -6.15 -3.30
C ALA A 30 -2.68 -4.94 -2.37
N ASP A 31 -3.24 -5.07 -1.17
CA ASP A 31 -3.36 -3.98 -0.21
C ASP A 31 -1.99 -3.47 0.25
N ILE A 32 -0.98 -4.34 0.30
CA ILE A 32 0.36 -3.97 0.74
C ILE A 32 0.96 -2.90 -0.17
N TYR A 33 0.93 -3.09 -1.48
CA TYR A 33 1.58 -2.13 -2.40
C TYR A 33 0.65 -1.02 -2.90
N GLN A 34 -0.68 -1.17 -2.75
CA GLN A 34 -1.66 -0.18 -3.18
C GLN A 34 -2.05 0.81 -2.09
N ALA A 35 -2.30 0.31 -0.87
CA ALA A 35 -2.84 1.12 0.22
C ALA A 35 -1.81 1.35 1.34
N LEU A 36 -1.10 0.31 1.77
CA LEU A 36 -0.28 0.36 2.98
C LEU A 36 1.13 0.93 2.72
N LEU A 37 1.82 0.43 1.69
CA LEU A 37 3.19 0.78 1.36
C LEU A 37 3.36 1.19 -0.11
N PRO A 38 2.69 2.24 -0.61
CA PRO A 38 2.98 2.75 -1.95
C PRO A 38 4.45 3.19 -2.07
N TYR A 39 5.14 2.70 -3.11
CA TYR A 39 6.57 2.97 -3.35
C TYR A 39 6.91 4.47 -3.30
N ARG A 40 6.10 5.31 -3.94
CA ARG A 40 6.36 6.76 -4.05
C ARG A 40 6.37 7.47 -2.71
N LEU A 41 5.55 7.02 -1.76
CA LEU A 41 5.42 7.65 -0.45
C LEU A 41 6.57 7.24 0.48
N HIS A 42 7.05 6.00 0.38
CA HIS A 42 7.92 5.40 1.38
C HIS A 42 9.37 5.16 0.92
N ARG A 43 9.71 5.39 -0.36
CA ARG A 43 11.07 5.15 -0.90
C ARG A 43 12.21 5.77 -0.06
N ARG A 44 12.01 6.99 0.44
CA ARG A 44 13.03 7.70 1.25
C ARG A 44 13.21 7.09 2.64
N ALA A 45 12.11 6.66 3.27
CA ALA A 45 12.14 6.03 4.58
C ALA A 45 12.75 4.62 4.54
N LEU A 46 12.52 3.90 3.45
CA LEU A 46 13.05 2.56 3.22
C LEU A 46 14.53 2.57 2.79
N GLY A 47 15.02 3.69 2.25
CA GLY A 47 16.37 3.82 1.71
C GLY A 47 16.56 3.10 0.38
N LEU A 48 15.47 2.91 -0.38
CA LEU A 48 15.48 2.19 -1.65
C LEU A 48 15.71 3.18 -2.80
N GLU A 49 16.66 2.87 -3.67
CA GLU A 49 17.06 3.74 -4.78
C GLU A 49 16.17 3.51 -6.01
N THR A 50 15.81 2.25 -6.28
CA THR A 50 14.99 1.88 -7.44
C THR A 50 13.66 1.23 -7.04
N ASN A 51 12.73 1.20 -8.01
CA ASN A 51 11.47 0.48 -7.83
C ASN A 51 11.69 -1.04 -7.78
N SER A 52 12.69 -1.55 -8.50
CA SER A 52 13.05 -2.97 -8.46
C SER A 52 13.56 -3.39 -7.09
N ASP A 53 14.31 -2.55 -6.36
CA ASP A 53 14.75 -2.86 -4.98
C ASP A 53 13.55 -3.00 -4.03
N TYR A 54 12.54 -2.13 -4.20
CA TYR A 54 11.28 -2.22 -3.47
C TYR A 54 10.54 -3.52 -3.75
N GLU A 55 10.38 -3.86 -5.04
CA GLU A 55 9.69 -5.08 -5.45
C GLU A 55 10.44 -6.34 -4.99
N MET A 56 11.77 -6.34 -5.04
CA MET A 56 12.60 -7.42 -4.48
C MET A 56 12.43 -7.55 -2.96
N THR A 57 12.42 -6.43 -2.23
CA THR A 57 12.22 -6.44 -0.77
C THR A 57 10.81 -6.95 -0.43
N LEU A 58 9.81 -6.56 -1.22
CA LEU A 58 8.43 -7.02 -1.06
C LEU A 58 8.29 -8.51 -1.40
N LEU A 59 8.95 -8.98 -2.46
CA LEU A 59 9.01 -10.39 -2.83
C LEU A 59 9.60 -11.24 -1.69
N ARG A 60 10.69 -10.77 -1.08
CA ARG A 60 11.31 -11.40 0.11
C ARG A 60 10.37 -11.41 1.32
N LEU A 61 9.64 -10.32 1.56
CA LEU A 61 8.66 -10.26 2.64
C LEU A 61 7.52 -11.28 2.42
N LEU A 62 6.98 -11.33 1.21
CA LEU A 62 5.84 -12.18 0.84
C LEU A 62 6.20 -13.67 0.73
N SER A 63 7.46 -14.00 0.43
CA SER A 63 7.98 -15.37 0.52
C SER A 63 8.01 -15.90 1.97
N GLY A 64 7.75 -15.04 2.96
CA GLY A 64 7.79 -15.37 4.38
C GLY A 64 9.21 -15.37 4.94
N GLU A 65 10.14 -14.66 4.29
CA GLU A 65 11.50 -14.51 4.81
C GLU A 65 11.47 -13.93 6.23
N ARG A 66 12.27 -14.52 7.13
CA ARG A 66 12.34 -14.19 8.57
C ARG A 66 11.02 -14.40 9.35
N GLY A 67 10.00 -14.99 8.72
CA GLY A 67 8.72 -15.29 9.35
C GLY A 67 7.92 -14.05 9.74
N TYR A 68 8.06 -12.95 8.98
CA TYR A 68 7.32 -11.72 9.23
C TYR A 68 5.86 -11.76 8.80
N VAL A 69 5.61 -12.46 7.70
CA VAL A 69 4.30 -12.61 7.08
C VAL A 69 4.01 -14.09 6.90
N ILE A 70 2.80 -14.49 7.24
CA ILE A 70 2.25 -15.82 7.06
C ILE A 70 1.15 -15.69 6.02
N GLY A 71 1.25 -16.42 4.91
CA GLY A 71 0.28 -16.34 3.82
C GLY A 71 -0.04 -17.71 3.23
N ASP A 72 -0.76 -17.69 2.12
CA ASP A 72 -1.07 -18.89 1.35
C ASP A 72 0.20 -19.69 1.02
N GLU A 73 0.23 -20.99 1.39
CA GLU A 73 1.43 -21.83 1.27
C GLU A 73 1.88 -21.98 -0.20
N GLN A 74 0.93 -22.17 -1.12
CA GLN A 74 1.19 -22.26 -2.56
C GLN A 74 1.87 -21.00 -3.11
N MET A 75 1.42 -19.83 -2.67
CA MET A 75 2.02 -18.55 -3.05
C MET A 75 3.42 -18.44 -2.47
N GLN A 76 3.58 -18.66 -1.15
CA GLN A 76 4.88 -18.51 -0.50
C GLN A 76 5.93 -19.45 -1.10
N GLU A 77 5.56 -20.71 -1.39
CA GLU A 77 6.45 -21.67 -2.04
C GLU A 77 6.84 -21.22 -3.45
N ALA A 78 5.90 -20.70 -4.23
CA ALA A 78 6.20 -20.16 -5.57
C ALA A 78 7.17 -18.98 -5.50
N LEU A 79 6.95 -18.02 -4.60
CA LEU A 79 7.83 -16.86 -4.44
C LEU A 79 9.21 -17.24 -3.87
N ARG A 80 9.29 -18.24 -2.98
CA ARG A 80 10.57 -18.78 -2.51
C ARG A 80 11.36 -19.42 -3.64
N ARG A 81 10.71 -20.20 -4.51
CA ARG A 81 11.36 -20.79 -5.69
C ARG A 81 11.86 -19.70 -6.62
N GLU A 82 11.06 -18.67 -6.86
CA GLU A 82 11.46 -17.53 -7.69
C GLU A 82 12.75 -16.88 -7.19
N LEU A 83 12.87 -16.65 -5.87
CA LEU A 83 14.07 -16.10 -5.24
C LEU A 83 15.33 -16.96 -5.38
N THR A 84 15.19 -18.26 -5.69
CA THR A 84 16.33 -19.15 -5.95
C THR A 84 16.77 -19.17 -7.41
N THR A 85 15.99 -18.56 -8.31
CA THR A 85 16.36 -18.48 -9.73
C THR A 85 17.54 -17.51 -9.92
N PRO A 86 18.37 -17.70 -10.96
CA PRO A 86 19.50 -16.82 -11.24
C PRO A 86 19.07 -15.41 -11.68
N ASN A 87 17.84 -15.25 -12.19
CA ASN A 87 17.28 -13.97 -12.59
C ASN A 87 15.82 -13.87 -12.09
N PRO A 88 15.63 -13.57 -10.79
CA PRO A 88 14.30 -13.52 -10.19
C PRO A 88 13.49 -12.37 -10.79
N ASP A 89 12.21 -12.63 -11.09
CA ASP A 89 11.26 -11.58 -11.43
C ASP A 89 10.78 -10.85 -10.17
N PRO A 90 11.21 -9.59 -9.93
CA PRO A 90 10.76 -8.82 -8.78
C PRO A 90 9.24 -8.64 -8.75
N GLY A 91 8.57 -8.67 -9.91
CA GLY A 91 7.13 -8.52 -10.04
C GLY A 91 6.30 -9.79 -9.85
N ALA A 92 6.90 -10.95 -9.60
CA ALA A 92 6.22 -12.25 -9.59
C ALA A 92 5.04 -12.32 -8.60
N PHE A 93 5.12 -11.58 -7.49
CA PHE A 93 4.07 -11.52 -6.48
C PHE A 93 2.75 -10.92 -7.00
N ARG A 94 2.76 -10.15 -8.10
CA ARG A 94 1.57 -9.51 -8.68
C ARG A 94 0.55 -10.53 -9.18
N SER A 95 1.00 -11.72 -9.57
CA SER A 95 0.12 -12.84 -9.94
C SER A 95 -0.72 -13.36 -8.78
N TYR A 96 -0.33 -13.02 -7.54
CA TYR A 96 -0.97 -13.44 -6.30
C TYR A 96 -1.63 -12.25 -5.57
N ALA A 97 -2.05 -11.22 -6.32
CA ALA A 97 -2.64 -10.00 -5.76
C ALA A 97 -3.81 -10.27 -4.79
N SER A 98 -4.67 -11.26 -5.07
CA SER A 98 -5.82 -11.64 -4.24
C SER A 98 -5.51 -12.74 -3.21
N SER A 99 -4.25 -13.19 -3.10
CA SER A 99 -3.85 -14.13 -2.06
C SER A 99 -3.86 -13.44 -0.70
N HIS A 100 -4.15 -14.21 0.34
CA HIS A 100 -4.31 -13.67 1.68
C HIS A 100 -3.03 -13.86 2.50
N VAL A 101 -2.68 -12.81 3.23
CA VAL A 101 -1.52 -12.77 4.13
C VAL A 101 -1.92 -12.16 5.47
N ALA A 102 -1.25 -12.60 6.52
CA ALA A 102 -1.39 -12.10 7.88
C ALA A 102 0.01 -11.83 8.46
N LEU A 103 0.10 -10.87 9.37
CA LEU A 103 1.33 -10.61 10.10
C LEU A 103 1.54 -11.71 11.14
N ALA A 104 2.77 -12.22 11.25
CA ALA A 104 3.10 -13.17 12.31
C ALA A 104 3.05 -12.46 13.67
N ALA A 105 2.19 -12.92 14.58
CA ALA A 105 2.03 -12.32 15.91
C ALA A 105 3.36 -12.30 16.70
N ASP A 106 4.17 -13.34 16.56
CA ASP A 106 5.50 -13.41 17.18
C ASP A 106 6.47 -12.36 16.61
N ALA A 107 6.42 -12.09 15.31
CA ALA A 107 7.25 -11.07 14.69
C ALA A 107 6.89 -9.67 15.18
N VAL A 108 5.60 -9.36 15.31
CA VAL A 108 5.13 -8.08 15.85
C VAL A 108 5.65 -7.89 17.28
N ARG A 109 5.50 -8.91 18.14
CA ARG A 109 5.98 -8.87 19.54
C ARG A 109 7.49 -8.67 19.64
N ARG A 110 8.28 -9.37 18.80
CA ARG A 110 9.75 -9.22 18.76
C ARG A 110 10.16 -7.80 18.38
N PHE A 111 9.48 -7.19 17.41
CA PHE A 111 9.76 -5.81 17.01
C PHE A 111 9.37 -4.78 18.08
N GLU A 112 8.29 -5.01 18.82
CA GLU A 112 7.92 -4.17 19.98
C GLU A 112 8.99 -4.24 21.08
N GLN A 113 9.49 -5.43 21.37
CA GLN A 113 10.56 -5.62 22.35
C GLN A 113 11.88 -4.99 21.90
N GLN A 114 12.20 -5.00 20.61
CA GLN A 114 13.38 -4.32 20.06
C GLN A 114 13.25 -2.79 20.07
N GLY A 115 12.03 -2.26 19.88
CA GLY A 115 11.73 -0.83 20.04
C GLY A 115 11.82 -0.36 21.49
N TYR A 116 11.39 -1.20 22.43
CA TYR A 116 11.47 -0.92 23.87
C TYR A 116 12.88 -1.12 24.43
N ALA A 117 13.70 -2.02 23.86
CA ALA A 117 15.10 -2.21 24.27
C ALA A 117 16.01 -0.99 23.98
N SER A 118 15.57 -0.01 23.19
CA SER A 118 16.24 1.30 23.06
C SER A 118 15.84 2.32 24.14
N GLY A 119 14.95 1.95 25.07
CA GLY A 119 14.53 2.80 26.18
C GLY A 119 14.03 1.98 27.36
N VAL A 120 14.88 1.86 28.39
CA VAL A 120 14.65 1.28 29.72
C VAL A 120 14.94 -0.24 29.80
N GLY A 121 15.85 -0.57 30.72
CA GLY A 121 16.37 -1.91 30.96
C GLY A 121 15.31 -2.94 31.33
N ALA A 122 15.52 -4.14 30.81
CA ALA A 122 14.71 -5.34 31.03
C ALA A 122 14.71 -5.80 32.49
N PRO A 123 13.66 -6.54 32.88
CA PRO A 123 13.86 -7.77 33.62
C PRO A 123 13.46 -8.98 32.75
N THR A 124 14.35 -9.96 32.75
CA THR A 124 14.24 -11.27 32.10
C THR A 124 13.11 -12.11 32.71
N PRO A 125 12.36 -12.88 31.90
CA PRO A 125 11.76 -14.11 32.38
C PRO A 125 12.38 -15.34 31.72
N ALA A 126 12.61 -16.34 32.57
CA ALA A 126 13.28 -17.59 32.29
C ALA A 126 12.40 -18.63 31.59
N ALA A 127 13.06 -19.39 30.71
CA ALA A 127 12.96 -20.83 30.43
C ALA A 127 11.59 -21.55 30.45
N SER A 128 11.26 -22.12 29.29
CA SER A 128 10.36 -23.25 29.07
C SER A 128 10.82 -24.54 29.77
N PRO A 129 9.93 -25.56 29.81
CA PRO A 129 10.36 -26.88 29.41
C PRO A 129 9.51 -27.47 28.28
N ALA A 130 10.20 -28.24 27.44
CA ALA A 130 9.68 -29.05 26.35
C ALA A 130 9.06 -30.35 26.85
N VAL A 131 8.01 -30.82 26.18
CA VAL A 131 7.63 -32.25 26.15
C VAL A 131 7.23 -32.59 24.72
N GLY A 132 7.90 -33.57 24.13
CA GLY A 132 7.67 -34.04 22.77
C GLY A 132 6.66 -35.18 22.69
N SER A 133 6.32 -35.57 21.45
CA SER A 133 5.92 -36.94 21.09
C SER A 133 5.93 -37.13 19.56
N ARG A 134 6.88 -37.97 19.13
CA ARG A 134 6.95 -39.00 18.06
C ARG A 134 6.06 -38.93 16.79
N PRO A 135 6.60 -39.40 15.63
CA PRO A 135 5.90 -39.44 14.36
C PRO A 135 5.06 -40.72 14.19
N VAL A 136 3.96 -40.61 13.45
CA VAL A 136 3.20 -41.73 12.90
C VAL A 136 3.19 -41.65 11.37
N THR A 137 3.73 -42.70 10.76
CA THR A 137 3.64 -43.04 9.34
C THR A 137 2.22 -43.51 8.96
N ALA A 138 1.71 -43.12 7.79
CA ALA A 138 1.33 -44.03 6.69
C ALA A 138 0.38 -43.39 5.65
N SER A 139 0.81 -43.49 4.39
CA SER A 139 0.09 -43.91 3.18
C SER A 139 -1.08 -43.11 2.58
N ALA A 140 -0.87 -42.82 1.28
CA ALA A 140 -1.84 -42.47 0.22
C ALA A 140 -2.77 -43.67 -0.13
N PRO A 141 -3.81 -43.57 -1.00
CA PRO A 141 -3.76 -43.03 -2.37
C PRO A 141 -4.96 -42.17 -2.83
N ALA A 142 -4.77 -41.60 -4.04
CA ALA A 142 -5.69 -40.77 -4.83
C ALA A 142 -7.03 -41.44 -5.20
N PRO A 143 -8.00 -40.61 -5.65
CA PRO A 143 -8.53 -40.84 -6.99
C PRO A 143 -8.66 -39.55 -7.84
N ALA A 144 -8.72 -39.79 -9.14
CA ALA A 144 -8.66 -38.83 -10.23
C ALA A 144 -10.04 -38.35 -10.73
N ALA A 145 -10.05 -37.09 -11.20
CA ALA A 145 -10.89 -36.50 -12.27
C ALA A 145 -12.43 -36.38 -12.03
N PRO A 146 -13.18 -35.52 -12.76
CA PRO A 146 -12.82 -34.73 -13.95
C PRO A 146 -13.12 -33.21 -13.88
N ARG A 147 -12.48 -32.50 -14.81
CA ARG A 147 -12.64 -31.07 -15.12
C ARG A 147 -13.97 -30.81 -15.84
N PRO A 148 -14.74 -29.77 -15.48
CA PRO A 148 -15.70 -29.16 -16.39
C PRO A 148 -15.04 -28.10 -17.28
N ALA A 149 -15.39 -28.15 -18.56
CA ALA A 149 -14.89 -27.31 -19.63
C ALA A 149 -15.25 -25.82 -19.47
N ARG A 150 -14.31 -24.95 -19.84
CA ARG A 150 -14.53 -23.52 -20.08
C ARG A 150 -15.52 -23.34 -21.24
N PRO A 151 -16.61 -22.56 -21.08
CA PRO A 151 -17.31 -22.01 -22.22
C PRO A 151 -16.49 -20.84 -22.81
N THR A 152 -16.02 -21.03 -24.03
CA THR A 152 -15.44 -19.99 -24.89
C THR A 152 -16.57 -19.09 -25.37
N MET A 153 -16.75 -17.91 -24.77
CA MET A 153 -17.67 -16.90 -25.30
C MET A 153 -16.88 -15.93 -26.18
N GLN A 154 -17.16 -15.99 -27.48
CA GLN A 154 -16.64 -15.10 -28.50
C GLN A 154 -17.13 -13.66 -28.25
N PRO A 155 -16.30 -12.63 -28.46
CA PRO A 155 -16.74 -11.25 -28.49
C PRO A 155 -17.46 -10.95 -29.81
N ALA A 156 -18.67 -10.39 -29.73
CA ALA A 156 -19.40 -9.87 -30.87
C ALA A 156 -18.79 -8.54 -31.37
N PRO A 157 -18.48 -8.38 -32.68
CA PRO A 157 -18.14 -7.09 -33.25
C PRO A 157 -19.43 -6.35 -33.67
N GLY A 158 -19.92 -5.49 -32.79
CA GLY A 158 -21.03 -4.57 -33.06
C GLY A 158 -20.54 -3.14 -33.22
N ALA A 159 -19.76 -2.85 -34.27
CA ALA A 159 -19.43 -1.48 -34.64
C ALA A 159 -20.62 -0.86 -35.40
N ILE A 160 -21.48 -0.14 -34.69
CA ILE A 160 -22.49 0.73 -35.29
C ILE A 160 -22.11 2.16 -34.93
N ALA A 161 -21.41 2.82 -35.86
CA ALA A 161 -21.42 4.27 -35.94
C ALA A 161 -22.75 4.70 -36.57
N PRO A 162 -23.37 5.80 -36.09
CA PRO A 162 -23.60 6.86 -37.05
C PRO A 162 -23.42 8.29 -36.50
N MET A 163 -23.01 9.13 -37.44
CA MET A 163 -23.39 10.54 -37.58
C MET A 163 -22.90 11.54 -36.54
N ARG A 164 -21.76 12.16 -36.92
CA ARG A 164 -21.51 13.58 -36.68
C ARG A 164 -22.52 14.41 -37.47
N SER A 165 -23.42 15.08 -36.76
CA SER A 165 -24.11 16.28 -37.27
C SER A 165 -23.47 17.51 -36.62
N PRO A 166 -23.21 18.58 -37.39
CA PRO A 166 -22.57 19.79 -36.87
C PRO A 166 -23.59 20.62 -36.07
N VAL A 167 -23.39 20.72 -34.76
CA VAL A 167 -24.10 21.73 -33.96
C VAL A 167 -23.34 23.04 -34.08
N SER A 168 -23.90 23.91 -34.91
CA SER A 168 -23.64 25.35 -34.92
C SER A 168 -23.75 25.90 -33.50
N SER A 169 -22.68 26.51 -32.99
CA SER A 169 -22.68 27.22 -31.71
C SER A 169 -23.13 28.67 -31.92
N PRO A 170 -24.28 29.12 -31.41
CA PRO A 170 -24.51 30.54 -31.21
C PRO A 170 -23.71 31.01 -29.98
N SER A 171 -22.80 31.94 -30.23
CA SER A 171 -22.07 32.69 -29.22
C SER A 171 -23.07 33.49 -28.37
N LEU A 172 -23.27 33.05 -27.13
CA LEU A 172 -23.89 33.86 -26.09
C LEU A 172 -22.82 34.22 -25.05
N GLN A 173 -22.46 35.49 -25.09
CA GLN A 173 -21.59 36.18 -24.14
C GLN A 173 -22.17 36.00 -22.73
N GLN A 174 -21.43 35.32 -21.86
CA GLN A 174 -21.71 35.34 -20.43
C GLN A 174 -21.03 36.59 -19.82
N PRO A 175 -21.76 37.44 -19.08
CA PRO A 175 -21.16 38.55 -18.36
C PRO A 175 -20.26 38.03 -17.24
N MET A 176 -19.10 38.67 -17.12
CA MET A 176 -18.08 38.38 -16.13
C MET A 176 -18.68 38.47 -14.71
N SER A 177 -18.90 37.31 -14.10
CA SER A 177 -19.05 37.22 -12.64
C SER A 177 -17.66 37.01 -12.04
N ALA A 178 -17.36 37.82 -11.03
CA ALA A 178 -16.09 37.86 -10.32
C ALA A 178 -15.55 36.46 -9.99
N PRO A 179 -14.22 36.22 -10.08
CA PRO A 179 -13.67 34.95 -9.69
C PRO A 179 -13.97 34.69 -8.21
N PRO A 180 -14.36 33.46 -7.81
CA PRO A 180 -14.28 33.10 -6.40
C PRO A 180 -12.83 33.34 -5.98
N ARG A 181 -12.64 33.89 -4.78
CA ARG A 181 -11.32 34.01 -4.16
C ARG A 181 -10.77 32.60 -3.91
N SER A 182 -10.25 31.97 -4.96
CA SER A 182 -9.49 30.73 -4.89
C SER A 182 -8.21 31.06 -4.15
N THR A 183 -8.15 30.59 -2.91
CA THR A 183 -6.98 30.60 -2.04
C THR A 183 -5.73 30.36 -2.87
N THR A 184 -5.00 31.45 -3.08
CA THR A 184 -3.69 31.43 -3.71
C THR A 184 -2.75 30.73 -2.74
N ALA A 185 -2.00 29.76 -3.26
CA ALA A 185 -0.73 29.34 -2.66
C ALA A 185 0.35 30.44 -2.81
N GLU A 186 -0.02 31.73 -2.70
CA GLU A 186 0.91 32.86 -2.73
C GLU A 186 1.46 33.21 -1.34
N ALA A 187 0.90 32.64 -0.26
CA ALA A 187 1.40 32.91 1.09
C ALA A 187 2.39 31.87 1.63
N LEU A 188 2.62 30.76 0.93
CA LEU A 188 3.53 29.72 1.40
C LEU A 188 4.65 29.53 0.37
N GLY A 189 5.73 30.29 0.55
CA GLY A 189 7.09 29.77 0.31
C GLY A 189 7.39 28.60 1.26
N GLY A 190 6.48 27.63 1.28
CA GLY A 190 6.34 26.62 2.30
C GLY A 190 6.63 25.25 1.69
N HIS A 191 7.30 24.44 2.48
CA HIS A 191 7.58 23.04 2.23
C HIS A 191 6.32 22.26 1.82
N CYS A 192 6.51 21.19 1.05
CA CYS A 192 5.44 20.25 0.75
C CYS A 192 4.94 19.57 2.04
N ARG A 193 3.62 19.62 2.31
CA ARG A 193 2.99 18.99 3.49
C ARG A 193 3.21 17.47 3.63
N TYR A 194 3.65 16.80 2.56
CA TYR A 194 3.85 15.35 2.52
C TYR A 194 5.32 14.94 2.65
N CYS A 195 6.22 15.59 1.91
CA CYS A 195 7.64 15.21 1.87
C CYS A 195 8.59 16.27 2.45
N ASN A 196 8.04 17.36 2.93
CA ASN A 196 8.73 18.54 3.44
C ASN A 196 9.71 19.21 2.45
N GLY A 197 9.69 18.84 1.17
CA GLY A 197 10.56 19.41 0.15
C GLY A 197 10.20 20.85 -0.16
N THR A 198 11.20 21.71 -0.36
CA THR A 198 11.02 23.14 -0.63
C THR A 198 10.26 23.35 -1.94
N LEU A 199 9.12 24.05 -1.88
CA LEU A 199 8.35 24.41 -3.07
C LEU A 199 8.84 25.75 -3.63
N PRO A 200 9.06 25.88 -4.95
CA PRO A 200 9.46 27.14 -5.54
C PRO A 200 8.33 28.18 -5.36
N ALA A 201 8.71 29.36 -4.84
CA ALA A 201 7.77 30.46 -4.62
C ALA A 201 7.29 31.09 -5.93
N GLY A 202 6.11 31.73 -5.90
CA GLY A 202 5.60 32.52 -7.01
C GLY A 202 4.93 31.72 -8.15
N ARG A 203 4.66 30.42 -7.96
CA ARG A 203 3.93 29.61 -8.95
C ARG A 203 2.91 28.69 -8.27
N ARG A 204 1.71 28.59 -8.86
CA ARG A 204 0.70 27.61 -8.45
C ARG A 204 1.15 26.21 -8.88
N LEU A 205 1.38 25.34 -7.91
CA LEU A 205 1.76 23.95 -8.14
C LEU A 205 0.60 23.04 -7.74
N THR A 206 0.06 22.30 -8.70
CA THR A 206 -0.94 21.25 -8.45
C THR A 206 -0.28 20.01 -7.86
N TYR A 207 0.92 19.67 -8.32
CA TYR A 207 1.67 18.50 -7.85
C TYR A 207 3.04 18.92 -7.31
N CYS A 208 3.52 18.25 -6.26
CA CYS A 208 4.84 18.47 -5.71
C CYS A 208 5.93 17.89 -6.65
N PRO A 209 6.97 18.65 -7.03
CA PRO A 209 8.06 18.13 -7.88
C PRO A 209 8.98 17.13 -7.15
N HIS A 210 8.98 17.11 -5.81
CA HIS A 210 9.85 16.23 -5.02
C HIS A 210 9.24 14.85 -4.73
N CYS A 211 7.92 14.79 -4.49
CA CYS A 211 7.20 13.57 -4.13
C CYS A 211 6.03 13.19 -5.04
N GLY A 212 5.64 14.04 -6.00
CA GLY A 212 4.55 13.78 -6.94
C GLY A 212 3.14 13.89 -6.36
N GLN A 213 2.99 14.26 -5.08
CA GLN A 213 1.68 14.32 -4.42
C GLN A 213 0.88 15.54 -4.87
N ASN A 214 -0.44 15.36 -4.99
CA ASN A 214 -1.36 16.46 -5.28
C ASN A 214 -1.47 17.41 -4.07
N LEU A 215 -1.12 18.67 -4.27
CA LEU A 215 -1.11 19.72 -3.26
C LEU A 215 -2.47 20.41 -3.10
N THR A 216 -3.43 20.16 -3.99
CA THR A 216 -4.79 20.71 -3.93
C THR A 216 -5.73 19.89 -3.04
N VAL A 217 -5.30 18.73 -2.58
CA VAL A 217 -6.04 17.85 -1.67
C VAL A 217 -5.31 17.67 -0.34
N GLN A 218 -6.06 17.38 0.71
CA GLN A 218 -5.62 17.11 2.08
C GLN A 218 -6.41 15.90 2.59
N HIS A 219 -5.83 15.12 3.51
CA HIS A 219 -6.51 13.95 4.06
C HIS A 219 -7.19 14.32 5.37
N CYS A 220 -8.41 13.82 5.58
CA CYS A 220 -9.10 13.98 6.86
C CYS A 220 -8.29 13.29 7.98
N PRO A 221 -7.98 13.97 9.09
CA PRO A 221 -7.22 13.36 10.19
C PRO A 221 -7.99 12.28 10.97
N ALA A 222 -9.28 12.07 10.69
CA ALA A 222 -10.11 11.07 11.39
C ALA A 222 -10.41 9.81 10.58
N CYS A 223 -10.65 9.95 9.27
CA CYS A 223 -11.03 8.84 8.41
C CYS A 223 -10.17 8.74 7.15
N ASN A 224 -9.15 9.58 7.02
CA ASN A 224 -8.20 9.61 5.91
C ASN A 224 -8.83 9.80 4.52
N THR A 225 -10.08 10.27 4.42
CA THR A 225 -10.70 10.61 3.15
C THR A 225 -9.99 11.80 2.51
N GLU A 226 -9.77 11.74 1.21
CA GLU A 226 -9.27 12.85 0.41
C GLU A 226 -10.30 13.98 0.34
N LEU A 227 -9.88 15.19 0.70
CA LEU A 227 -10.68 16.41 0.74
C LEU A 227 -9.92 17.54 0.03
N GLU A 228 -10.61 18.50 -0.58
CA GLU A 228 -9.92 19.65 -1.16
C GLU A 228 -9.42 20.62 -0.07
N VAL A 229 -8.38 21.37 -0.40
CA VAL A 229 -7.86 22.43 0.47
C VAL A 229 -8.89 23.56 0.56
N GLY A 230 -9.29 23.92 1.79
CA GLY A 230 -10.32 24.92 2.08
C GLY A 230 -11.66 24.31 2.54
N TRP A 231 -11.78 22.99 2.59
CA TRP A 231 -12.96 22.33 3.17
C TRP A 231 -12.90 22.35 4.70
N LYS A 232 -13.95 22.87 5.33
CA LYS A 232 -14.05 22.97 6.79
C LYS A 232 -14.40 21.65 7.47
N PHE A 233 -15.11 20.75 6.78
CA PHE A 233 -15.59 19.47 7.31
C PHE A 233 -15.38 18.35 6.29
N CYS A 234 -15.12 17.14 6.80
CA CYS A 234 -15.06 15.95 5.97
C CYS A 234 -16.47 15.51 5.53
N THR A 235 -16.68 15.24 4.24
CA THR A 235 -17.95 14.69 3.72
C THR A 235 -18.23 13.26 4.17
N THR A 236 -17.19 12.49 4.52
CA THR A 236 -17.37 11.08 4.91
C THR A 236 -17.63 10.93 6.41
N CYS A 237 -16.86 11.60 7.27
CA CYS A 237 -16.99 11.43 8.72
C CYS A 237 -17.56 12.64 9.47
N GLY A 238 -17.83 13.77 8.79
CA GLY A 238 -18.38 14.98 9.38
C GLY A 238 -17.44 15.77 10.30
N ARG A 239 -16.20 15.29 10.52
CA ARG A 239 -15.25 15.98 11.42
C ARG A 239 -14.68 17.24 10.78
N GLY A 240 -14.47 18.27 11.61
CA GLY A 240 -13.80 19.50 11.20
C GLY A 240 -12.34 19.25 10.81
N VAL A 241 -11.91 19.83 9.69
CA VAL A 241 -10.53 19.82 9.20
C VAL A 241 -9.94 21.18 9.58
N ALA A 242 -9.08 21.23 10.60
CA ALA A 242 -8.50 22.49 11.05
C ALA A 242 -7.59 23.07 9.95
N GLU A 243 -7.85 24.32 9.54
CA GLU A 243 -6.99 25.07 8.64
C GLU A 243 -5.77 25.56 9.43
N GLY A 244 -4.59 25.08 9.07
CA GLY A 244 -3.29 25.58 9.56
C GLY A 244 -2.64 26.47 8.52
#